data_AF-A0A535J105-F1
#
_entry.id   AF-A0A535J105-F1
#
_cell.length_a   1.000
_cell.length_b   1.000
_cell.length_c   1.000
_cell.angle_alpha   90.00
_cell.angle_beta   90.00
_cell.angle_gamma   90.00
#
_symmetry.space_group_name_H-M   'P 1'
#
loop_
_entity.id
_entity.type
_entity.pdbx_description
1 polymer ?
#
loop_
_entity_poly.entity_id
_entity_poly.type
_entity_poly.pdbx_seq_one_letter_code
_entity_poly.pdbx_strand_id
1 'polypeptide(L)'
;KDEVFAAAERLLARLDRLHKLLADPELTAVRVVLALEKLSIAEAERSFTYFHLFGYPSDLVIANRILPPDVGGYFAELRRLQQQYLPQVEGAFAPVPVRTVPFFDREMVGMDRLREVGEALFASDDPTTVFYRGRPYEVLRENGQYTLKLELPFASREDVQLSRTGQELVL
;
A
#
# COMPACT_ATOMS: atom_id res chain seq x y z
N LYS A 1 3.46 -31.21 28.06
CA LYS A 1 4.55 -30.32 27.59
C LYS A 1 4.70 -30.44 26.08
N ASP A 2 4.76 -31.65 25.53
CA ASP A 2 4.93 -31.89 24.09
C ASP A 2 3.79 -31.38 23.20
N GLU A 3 2.53 -31.43 23.66
CA GLU A 3 1.40 -30.87 22.90
C GLU A 3 1.49 -29.34 22.71
N VAL A 4 2.03 -28.62 23.70
CA VAL A 4 2.19 -27.17 23.64
C VAL A 4 3.30 -26.81 22.65
N PHE A 5 4.42 -27.54 22.67
CA PHE A 5 5.50 -27.38 21.70
C PHE A 5 5.03 -27.69 20.28
N ALA A 6 4.33 -28.80 20.07
CA ALA A 6 3.77 -29.16 18.77
C ALA A 6 2.73 -28.13 18.28
N ALA A 7 1.95 -27.53 19.18
CA ALA A 7 1.02 -26.45 18.82
C ALA A 7 1.77 -25.19 18.39
N ALA A 8 2.83 -24.81 19.09
CA ALA A 8 3.67 -23.66 18.75
C ALA A 8 4.36 -23.85 17.38
N GLU A 9 4.94 -25.01 17.11
CA GLU A 9 5.55 -25.32 15.81
C GLU A 9 4.54 -25.23 14.66
N ARG A 10 3.33 -25.77 14.86
CA ARG A 10 2.26 -25.66 13.85
C ARG A 10 1.85 -24.22 13.58
N LEU A 11 1.82 -23.37 14.61
CA LEU A 11 1.51 -21.95 14.47
C LEU A 11 2.61 -21.23 13.67
N LEU A 12 3.87 -21.41 14.06
CA LEU A 12 5.02 -20.80 13.37
C LEU A 12 5.07 -21.23 11.90
N ALA A 13 4.86 -22.51 11.60
CA ALA A 13 4.82 -22.99 10.22
C ALA A 13 3.63 -22.43 9.41
N ARG A 14 2.50 -22.11 10.06
CA ARG A 14 1.37 -21.45 9.40
C ARG A 14 1.67 -19.98 9.13
N LEU A 15 2.29 -19.28 10.07
CA LEU A 15 2.69 -17.88 9.91
C LEU A 15 3.73 -17.71 8.81
N ASP A 16 4.74 -18.59 8.75
CA ASP A 16 5.74 -18.59 7.67
C ASP A 16 5.10 -18.79 6.29
N ARG A 17 4.18 -19.76 6.16
CA ARG A 17 3.45 -19.97 4.91
C ARG A 17 2.60 -18.76 4.51
N LEU A 18 1.90 -18.15 5.47
CA LEU A 18 1.10 -16.95 5.22
C LEU A 18 1.97 -15.80 4.76
N HIS A 19 3.09 -15.55 5.45
CA HIS A 19 4.03 -14.49 5.08
C HIS A 19 4.57 -14.69 3.65
N LYS A 20 4.97 -15.92 3.29
CA LYS A 20 5.42 -16.25 1.92
C LYS A 20 4.36 -15.96 0.87
N LEU A 21 3.09 -16.27 1.13
CA LEU A 21 2.00 -15.98 0.20
C LEU A 21 1.74 -14.48 0.05
N LEU A 22 1.77 -13.73 1.15
CA LEU A 22 1.55 -12.27 1.12
C LEU A 22 2.72 -11.51 0.50
N ALA A 23 3.94 -12.04 0.59
CA ALA A 23 5.14 -11.45 0.02
C ALA A 23 5.40 -11.87 -1.44
N ASP A 24 4.62 -12.80 -2.00
CA ASP A 24 4.77 -13.24 -3.40
C ASP A 24 4.00 -12.29 -4.35
N PRO A 25 4.70 -11.46 -5.16
CA PRO A 25 4.07 -10.50 -6.07
C PRO A 25 3.34 -11.14 -7.26
N GLU A 26 3.52 -12.44 -7.51
CA GLU A 26 2.75 -13.15 -8.53
C GLU A 26 1.43 -13.73 -7.98
N LEU A 27 1.25 -13.72 -6.65
CA LEU A 27 0.04 -14.25 -5.99
C LEU A 27 -0.78 -13.17 -5.28
N THR A 28 -0.11 -12.19 -4.67
CA THR A 28 -0.75 -11.18 -3.82
C THR A 28 -0.29 -9.78 -4.22
N ALA A 29 -1.20 -8.80 -4.14
CA ALA A 29 -0.89 -7.39 -4.21
C ALA A 29 -1.76 -6.60 -3.22
N VAL A 30 -1.18 -5.57 -2.60
CA VAL A 30 -1.86 -4.66 -1.69
C VAL A 30 -2.22 -3.37 -2.44
N ARG A 31 -3.46 -2.91 -2.27
CA ARG A 31 -3.94 -1.64 -2.83
C ARG A 31 -4.29 -0.68 -1.71
N VAL A 32 -3.64 0.47 -1.69
CA VAL A 32 -3.84 1.47 -0.64
C VAL A 32 -4.96 2.40 -1.04
N VAL A 33 -5.99 2.53 -0.20
CA VAL A 33 -7.09 3.47 -0.42
C VAL A 33 -6.95 4.64 0.53
N LEU A 34 -7.02 5.87 0.01
CA LEU A 34 -6.91 7.09 0.80
C LEU A 34 -7.89 8.15 0.31
N ALA A 35 -8.22 9.09 1.17
CA ALA A 35 -8.87 10.34 0.79
C ALA A 35 -7.81 11.45 0.68
N LEU A 36 -8.04 12.44 -0.17
CA LEU A 36 -7.13 13.58 -0.33
C LEU A 36 -7.30 14.60 0.81
N GLU A 37 -7.01 14.15 2.02
CA GLU A 37 -6.94 14.93 3.25
C GLU A 37 -5.65 14.58 4.01
N LYS A 38 -5.11 15.52 4.79
CA LYS A 38 -3.80 15.36 5.42
C LYS A 38 -3.67 14.11 6.29
N LEU A 39 -4.69 13.81 7.10
CA LEU A 39 -4.66 12.67 8.01
C LEU A 39 -4.66 11.34 7.24
N SER A 40 -5.59 11.18 6.29
CA SER A 40 -5.67 9.98 5.46
C SER A 40 -4.41 9.75 4.62
N ILE A 41 -3.79 10.82 4.09
CA ILE A 41 -2.52 10.73 3.37
C ILE A 41 -1.40 10.22 4.31
N ALA A 42 -1.25 10.81 5.50
CA ALA A 42 -0.23 10.39 6.47
C ALA A 42 -0.43 8.94 6.96
N GLU A 43 -1.67 8.47 7.07
CA GLU A 43 -1.98 7.06 7.38
C GLU A 43 -1.63 6.12 6.23
N ALA A 44 -1.90 6.53 5.00
CA ALA A 44 -1.54 5.79 3.81
C ALA A 44 -0.01 5.67 3.65
N GLU A 45 0.73 6.77 3.88
CA GLU A 45 2.20 6.79 3.87
C GLU A 45 2.77 5.79 4.88
N ARG A 46 2.34 5.86 6.15
CA ARG A 46 2.79 4.93 7.21
C ARG A 46 2.48 3.47 6.86
N SER A 47 1.28 3.21 6.36
CA SER A 47 0.87 1.85 5.95
C SER A 47 1.76 1.33 4.82
N PHE A 48 2.06 2.19 3.85
CA PHE A 48 2.91 1.86 2.72
C PHE A 48 4.35 1.54 3.14
N THR A 49 4.93 2.31 4.08
CA THR A 49 6.23 2.00 4.69
C THR A 49 6.20 0.62 5.36
N TYR A 50 5.14 0.29 6.12
CA TYR A 50 5.03 -1.02 6.77
C TYR A 50 4.90 -2.17 5.76
N PHE A 51 4.11 -2.01 4.70
CA PHE A 51 4.05 -3.01 3.64
C PHE A 51 5.43 -3.23 3.04
N HIS A 52 6.24 -2.18 2.88
CA HIS A 52 7.59 -2.34 2.38
C HIS A 52 8.51 -3.06 3.34
N LEU A 53 8.46 -2.72 4.63
CA LEU A 53 9.21 -3.41 5.69
C LEU A 53 8.91 -4.91 5.75
N PHE A 54 7.63 -5.29 5.58
CA PHE A 54 7.21 -6.69 5.59
C PHE A 54 7.32 -7.38 4.22
N GLY A 55 7.80 -6.70 3.19
CA GLY A 55 7.94 -7.28 1.85
C GLY A 55 6.61 -7.51 1.12
N TYR A 56 5.53 -6.84 1.52
CA TYR A 56 4.24 -6.96 0.87
C TYR A 56 4.16 -6.04 -0.36
N PRO A 57 3.99 -6.59 -1.57
CA PRO A 57 3.98 -5.82 -2.80
C PRO A 57 2.72 -4.95 -2.87
N SER A 58 2.90 -3.66 -3.11
CA SER A 58 1.81 -2.71 -3.33
C SER A 58 1.76 -2.29 -4.79
N ASP A 59 0.64 -2.50 -5.48
CA ASP A 59 0.55 -2.32 -6.94
C ASP A 59 -0.24 -1.07 -7.38
N LEU A 60 -1.11 -0.54 -6.51
CA LEU A 60 -1.98 0.58 -6.84
C LEU A 60 -2.36 1.39 -5.60
N VAL A 61 -2.40 2.71 -5.76
CA VAL A 61 -3.01 3.64 -4.78
C VAL A 61 -4.32 4.18 -5.34
N ILE A 62 -5.34 4.28 -4.50
CA ILE A 62 -6.68 4.72 -4.86
C ILE A 62 -7.02 5.97 -4.05
N ALA A 63 -7.03 7.12 -4.71
CA ALA A 63 -7.51 8.38 -4.17
C ALA A 63 -9.04 8.44 -4.30
N ASN A 64 -9.73 8.11 -3.21
CA ASN A 64 -11.17 8.04 -3.14
C ASN A 64 -11.80 9.42 -2.86
N ARG A 65 -13.09 9.57 -3.21
CA ARG A 65 -13.91 10.75 -2.93
C ARG A 65 -13.40 12.04 -3.58
N ILE A 66 -13.00 11.95 -4.85
CA ILE A 66 -12.59 13.13 -5.62
C ILE A 66 -13.82 13.96 -5.99
N LEU A 67 -13.85 15.21 -5.54
CA LEU A 67 -14.93 16.14 -5.85
C LEU A 67 -14.94 16.47 -7.34
N PRO A 68 -16.11 16.34 -8.01
CA PRO A 68 -16.22 16.63 -9.44
C PRO A 68 -16.02 18.13 -9.75
N PRO A 69 -15.76 18.50 -11.01
CA PRO A 69 -15.49 19.89 -11.39
C PRO A 69 -16.65 20.87 -11.19
N ASP A 70 -17.88 20.37 -11.20
CA ASP A 70 -19.13 21.11 -11.12
C ASP A 70 -19.68 21.24 -9.68
N VAL A 71 -18.86 20.95 -8.65
CA VAL A 71 -19.29 21.14 -7.27
C VAL A 71 -19.64 22.60 -6.97
N GLY A 72 -20.77 22.81 -6.31
CA GLY A 72 -21.22 24.14 -5.89
C GLY A 72 -20.22 24.84 -4.97
N GLY A 73 -20.37 26.17 -4.85
CA GLY A 73 -19.38 27.04 -4.17
C GLY A 73 -19.01 26.63 -2.74
N TYR A 74 -19.89 25.93 -2.03
CA TYR A 74 -19.62 25.40 -0.69
C TYR A 74 -18.41 24.44 -0.64
N PHE A 75 -18.20 23.64 -1.69
CA PHE A 75 -17.11 22.66 -1.77
C PHE A 75 -15.90 23.14 -2.57
N ALA A 76 -15.91 24.40 -3.05
CA ALA A 76 -14.86 24.92 -3.93
C ALA A 76 -13.47 24.87 -3.27
N GLU A 77 -13.36 25.27 -2.00
CA GLU A 77 -12.08 25.23 -1.27
C GLU A 77 -11.60 23.80 -1.00
N LEU A 78 -12.51 22.88 -0.68
CA LEU A 78 -12.15 21.48 -0.47
C LEU A 78 -11.64 20.87 -1.77
N ARG A 79 -12.31 21.15 -2.90
CA ARG A 79 -11.84 20.73 -4.22
C ARG A 79 -10.47 21.33 -4.56
N ARG A 80 -10.26 22.61 -4.27
CA ARG A 80 -8.96 23.27 -4.48
C ARG A 80 -7.85 22.59 -3.69
N LEU A 81 -8.12 22.19 -2.44
CA LEU A 81 -7.18 21.41 -1.62
C LEU A 81 -6.92 20.02 -2.22
N GLN A 82 -7.95 19.31 -2.67
CA GLN A 82 -7.77 18.01 -3.34
C GLN A 82 -6.89 18.13 -4.59
N GLN A 83 -7.08 19.17 -5.40
CA GLN A 83 -6.24 19.43 -6.58
C GLN A 83 -4.78 19.76 -6.23
N GLN A 84 -4.52 20.26 -5.01
CA GLN A 84 -3.16 20.48 -4.53
C GLN A 84 -2.51 19.20 -3.99
N TYR A 85 -3.29 18.33 -3.33
CA TYR A 85 -2.78 17.09 -2.77
C TYR A 85 -2.59 15.98 -3.80
N LEU A 86 -3.44 15.89 -4.83
CA LEU A 86 -3.36 14.79 -5.80
C LEU A 86 -1.96 14.67 -6.45
N PRO A 87 -1.35 15.75 -6.99
CA PRO A 87 0.01 15.66 -7.55
C PRO A 87 1.08 15.33 -6.51
N GLN A 88 0.88 15.74 -5.24
CA GLN A 88 1.79 15.39 -4.15
C GLN A 88 1.72 13.89 -3.84
N VAL A 89 0.50 13.32 -3.80
CA VAL A 89 0.28 11.88 -3.62
C VAL A 89 0.84 11.10 -4.81
N GLU A 90 0.60 11.54 -6.05
CA GLU A 90 1.18 10.92 -7.25
C GLU A 90 2.72 10.90 -7.20
N GLY A 91 3.35 12.01 -6.79
CA GLY A 91 4.80 12.07 -6.63
C GLY A 91 5.32 11.24 -5.45
N ALA A 92 4.60 11.23 -4.33
CA ALA A 92 4.97 10.55 -3.10
C ALA A 92 4.96 9.02 -3.25
N PHE A 93 3.94 8.47 -3.92
CA PHE A 93 3.77 7.03 -4.11
C PHE A 93 4.40 6.51 -5.40
N ALA A 94 4.99 7.38 -6.23
CA ALA A 94 5.73 6.95 -7.41
C ALA A 94 6.82 5.92 -7.03
N PRO A 95 7.02 4.87 -7.85
CA PRO A 95 6.42 4.62 -9.17
C PRO A 95 5.06 3.89 -9.15
N VAL A 96 4.43 3.66 -7.99
CA VAL A 96 3.11 3.04 -7.91
C VAL A 96 2.05 3.98 -8.51
N PRO A 97 1.21 3.53 -9.45
CA PRO A 97 0.19 4.38 -10.04
C PRO A 97 -0.87 4.78 -9.01
N VAL A 98 -1.39 5.99 -9.16
CA VAL A 98 -2.55 6.49 -8.40
C VAL A 98 -3.75 6.55 -9.33
N ARG A 99 -4.87 5.96 -8.92
CA ARG A 99 -6.17 6.10 -9.58
C ARG A 99 -7.14 6.84 -8.70
N THR A 100 -8.10 7.52 -9.31
CA THR A 100 -9.09 8.33 -8.61
C THR A 100 -10.48 7.72 -8.68
N VAL A 101 -11.24 7.79 -7.60
CA VAL A 101 -12.68 7.49 -7.59
C VAL A 101 -13.45 8.76 -7.27
N PRO A 102 -14.45 9.16 -8.08
CA PRO A 102 -15.20 10.37 -7.84
C PRO A 102 -16.04 10.25 -6.55
N PHE A 103 -16.37 11.40 -5.99
CA PHE A 103 -17.39 11.51 -4.96
C PHE A 103 -18.76 11.40 -5.62
N PHE A 104 -19.49 10.32 -5.34
CA PHE A 104 -20.84 10.11 -5.84
C PHE A 104 -21.86 10.90 -5.03
N ASP A 105 -22.93 11.37 -5.68
CA ASP A 105 -24.03 12.13 -5.08
C ASP A 105 -25.04 11.27 -4.31
N ARG A 106 -24.79 9.97 -4.23
CA ARG A 106 -25.66 8.94 -3.65
C ARG A 106 -24.85 7.84 -3.00
N GLU A 107 -25.50 7.07 -2.13
CA GLU A 107 -24.89 5.90 -1.53
C GLU A 107 -24.63 4.80 -2.57
N MET A 108 -23.41 4.25 -2.56
CA MET A 108 -22.98 3.23 -3.52
C MET A 108 -23.24 1.82 -2.97
N VAL A 109 -24.51 1.51 -2.73
CA VAL A 109 -24.96 0.24 -2.15
C VAL A 109 -25.62 -0.65 -3.19
N GLY A 110 -25.32 -1.95 -3.15
CA GLY A 110 -25.83 -2.95 -4.08
C GLY A 110 -24.95 -3.12 -5.32
N MET A 111 -25.08 -4.27 -5.98
CA MET A 111 -24.18 -4.68 -7.07
C MET A 111 -24.15 -3.71 -8.25
N ASP A 112 -25.28 -3.10 -8.60
CA ASP A 112 -25.33 -2.15 -9.72
C ASP A 112 -24.53 -0.88 -9.42
N ARG A 113 -24.62 -0.37 -8.19
CA ARG A 113 -23.85 0.80 -7.77
C ARG A 113 -22.37 0.45 -7.60
N LEU A 114 -22.05 -0.71 -7.06
CA LEU A 114 -20.66 -1.17 -6.98
C LEU A 114 -20.03 -1.36 -8.37
N ARG A 115 -20.83 -1.71 -9.39
CA ARG A 115 -20.37 -1.74 -10.78
C ARG A 115 -19.99 -0.36 -11.29
N GLU A 116 -20.77 0.68 -10.97
CA GLU A 116 -20.41 2.07 -11.30
C GLU A 116 -19.10 2.52 -10.64
N VAL A 117 -18.84 2.10 -9.38
CA VAL A 117 -17.55 2.35 -8.73
C VAL A 117 -16.42 1.63 -9.46
N GLY A 118 -16.64 0.37 -9.84
CA GLY A 118 -15.69 -0.43 -10.62
C GLY A 118 -15.38 0.21 -11.98
N GLU A 119 -16.39 0.68 -12.70
CA GLU A 119 -16.24 1.39 -13.98
C GLU A 119 -15.48 2.71 -13.81
N ALA A 120 -15.76 3.48 -12.76
CA ALA A 120 -15.02 4.71 -12.48
C ALA A 120 -13.55 4.47 -12.12
N LEU A 121 -13.25 3.38 -11.41
CA LEU A 121 -11.90 3.05 -10.95
C LEU A 121 -11.06 2.34 -12.03
N PHE A 122 -11.65 1.39 -12.74
CA PHE A 122 -10.93 0.51 -13.67
C PHE A 122 -11.22 0.80 -15.14
N ALA A 123 -12.32 1.47 -15.46
CA ALA A 123 -12.76 1.70 -16.84
C ALA A 123 -12.77 0.38 -17.64
N SER A 124 -11.93 0.26 -18.67
CA SER A 124 -11.76 -0.95 -19.47
C SER A 124 -10.67 -1.89 -18.96
N ASP A 125 -9.92 -1.51 -17.93
CA ASP A 125 -8.83 -2.33 -17.40
C ASP A 125 -9.37 -3.47 -16.54
N ASP A 126 -8.68 -4.61 -16.58
CA ASP A 126 -9.00 -5.75 -15.73
C ASP A 126 -8.58 -5.47 -14.28
N PRO A 127 -9.52 -5.48 -13.30
CA PRO A 127 -9.22 -5.22 -11.90
C PRO A 127 -8.28 -6.26 -11.26
N THR A 128 -8.09 -7.43 -11.87
CA THR A 128 -7.14 -8.46 -11.42
C THR A 128 -5.70 -8.23 -11.90
N THR A 129 -5.50 -7.24 -12.78
CA THR A 129 -4.16 -6.85 -13.26
C THR A 129 -3.32 -6.29 -12.13
N VAL A 130 -2.03 -6.65 -12.10
CA VAL A 130 -1.03 -6.02 -11.23
C VAL A 130 -0.51 -4.76 -11.94
N PHE A 131 -0.81 -3.59 -11.40
CA PHE A 131 -0.50 -2.30 -12.06
C PHE A 131 0.94 -1.83 -11.86
N TYR A 132 1.63 -2.35 -10.84
CA TYR A 132 3.04 -2.12 -10.60
C TYR A 132 3.68 -3.32 -9.91
N ARG A 133 4.90 -3.69 -10.34
CA ARG A 133 5.69 -4.77 -9.77
C ARG A 133 7.02 -4.21 -9.25
N GLY A 134 7.01 -3.73 -8.00
CA GLY A 134 8.21 -3.38 -7.26
C GLY A 134 8.58 -4.44 -6.22
N ARG A 135 9.86 -4.52 -5.87
CA ARG A 135 10.32 -5.35 -4.75
C ARG A 135 10.64 -4.45 -3.57
N PRO A 136 9.95 -4.61 -2.43
CA PRO A 136 10.17 -3.70 -1.30
C PRO A 136 11.54 -3.84 -0.63
N TYR A 137 12.17 -5.01 -0.75
CA TYR A 137 13.55 -5.22 -0.34
C TYR A 137 14.23 -6.29 -1.19
N GLU A 138 15.55 -6.28 -1.19
CA GLU A 138 16.39 -7.27 -1.86
C GLU A 138 17.60 -7.62 -0.99
N VAL A 139 17.92 -8.92 -0.90
CA VAL A 139 19.17 -9.41 -0.28
C VAL A 139 20.09 -9.90 -1.38
N LEU A 140 21.17 -9.15 -1.60
CA LEU A 140 22.20 -9.46 -2.57
C LEU A 140 23.38 -10.17 -1.89
N ARG A 141 23.96 -11.16 -2.56
CA ARG A 141 25.17 -11.84 -2.11
C ARG A 141 26.25 -11.68 -3.17
N GLU A 142 27.27 -10.89 -2.88
CA GLU A 142 28.39 -10.62 -3.79
C GLU A 142 29.72 -10.75 -3.03
N ASN A 143 30.70 -11.44 -3.63
CA ASN A 143 32.05 -11.59 -3.09
C ASN A 143 32.13 -12.06 -1.62
N GLY A 144 31.18 -12.88 -1.18
CA GLY A 144 31.12 -13.37 0.20
C GLY A 144 30.50 -12.40 1.22
N GLN A 145 30.03 -11.23 0.78
CA GLN A 145 29.28 -10.27 1.58
C GLN A 145 27.78 -10.33 1.26
N TYR A 146 26.95 -9.98 2.25
CA TYR A 146 25.51 -9.82 2.08
C TYR A 146 25.15 -8.34 2.15
N THR A 147 24.30 -7.87 1.25
CA THR A 147 23.76 -6.51 1.23
C THR A 147 22.25 -6.58 1.24
N LEU A 148 21.63 -6.02 2.28
CA LEU A 148 20.18 -5.82 2.37
C LEU A 148 19.85 -4.41 1.87
N LYS A 149 19.08 -4.33 0.79
CA LYS A 149 18.50 -3.08 0.29
C LYS A 149 17.02 -3.07 0.69
N LEU A 150 16.61 -2.06 1.44
CA LEU A 150 15.22 -1.85 1.86
C LEU A 150 14.76 -0.51 1.31
N GLU A 151 13.64 -0.49 0.61
CA GLU A 151 12.98 0.75 0.23
C GLU A 151 12.01 1.13 1.35
N LEU A 152 12.33 2.18 2.10
CA LEU A 152 11.51 2.69 3.20
C LEU A 152 10.94 4.06 2.82
N PRO A 153 9.97 4.12 1.91
CA PRO A 153 9.34 5.37 1.51
C PRO A 153 8.74 6.05 2.76
N PHE A 154 8.83 7.38 2.81
CA PHE A 154 8.33 8.24 3.88
C PHE A 154 9.01 8.12 5.25
N ALA A 155 9.92 7.16 5.43
CA ALA A 155 10.72 7.07 6.65
C ALA A 155 11.87 8.09 6.61
N SER A 156 12.04 8.83 7.71
CA SER A 156 13.24 9.63 7.92
C SER A 156 14.36 8.77 8.52
N ARG A 157 15.60 9.28 8.48
CA ARG A 157 16.74 8.60 9.12
C ARG A 157 16.54 8.41 10.63
N GLU A 158 15.79 9.30 11.27
CA GLU A 158 15.53 9.27 12.71
C GLU A 158 14.50 8.20 13.09
N ASP A 159 13.65 7.79 12.13
CA ASP A 159 12.66 6.74 12.31
C ASP A 159 13.26 5.32 12.22
N VAL A 160 14.51 5.19 11.75
CA VAL A 160 15.16 3.90 11.51
C VAL A 160 16.23 3.62 12.56
N GLN A 161 16.05 2.55 13.33
CA GLN A 161 17.03 2.09 14.32
C GLN A 161 17.58 0.72 13.96
N LEU A 162 18.86 0.68 13.62
CA LEU A 162 19.53 -0.58 13.32
C LEU A 162 20.32 -1.07 14.52
N SER A 163 20.00 -2.28 14.96
CA SER A 163 20.76 -2.99 15.99
C SER A 163 21.15 -4.39 15.53
N ARG A 164 22.18 -4.95 16.16
CA ARG A 164 22.65 -6.31 15.86
C ARG A 164 22.61 -7.15 17.13
N THR A 165 21.89 -8.26 17.07
CA THR A 165 21.81 -9.23 18.17
C THR A 165 22.42 -10.55 17.68
N GLY A 166 23.68 -10.80 18.03
CA GLY A 166 24.40 -11.99 17.59
C GLY A 166 24.64 -12.01 16.07
N GLN A 167 23.97 -12.94 15.38
CA GLN A 167 24.02 -13.07 13.92
C GLN A 167 22.82 -12.41 13.22
N GLU A 168 21.90 -11.80 13.96
CA GLU A 168 20.69 -11.17 13.43
C GLU A 168 20.86 -9.65 13.38
N LEU A 169 20.33 -9.06 12.30
CA LEU A 169 20.12 -7.62 12.16
C LEU A 169 18.66 -7.33 12.50
N VAL A 170 18.43 -6.38 13.41
CA VAL A 170 17.10 -5.94 13.84
C VAL A 170 16.96 -4.48 13.43
N LEU A 171 15.89 -4.19 12.68
CA LEU A 171 15.58 -2.89 12.11
C LEU A 171 14.22 -2.42 12.64
#